data_AF-A0AAU7PDF6-F1
#
_entry.id   AF-A0AAU7PDF6-F1
#
_cell.length_a   1.000
_cell.length_b   1.000
_cell.length_c   1.000
_cell.angle_alpha   90.00
_cell.angle_beta   90.00
_cell.angle_gamma   90.00
#
_symmetry.space_group_name_H-M   'P 1'
#
loop_
_entity.id
_entity.type
_entity.pdbx_description
1 polymer ?
#
loop_
_entity_poly.entity_id
_entity_poly.type
_entity_poly.pdbx_seq_one_letter_code
_entity_poly.pdbx_strand_id
1 'polypeptide(L)'
;MKKAPRSEAEVFAELADLASSEGYVHAVALICCRDNLIPYVDDLKASDLQKLYRRDRLIRTEITTLLGLLARRTIDAALPTSEVMQEYVARTDALMEELHVAIGSPMFDLMKAAMKSEIGMLTSGAERRCASRSSMGANRLSSSSIAISRWRSTEETILG
;
A
#
# COMPACT_ATOMS: atom_id res chain seq x y z
N MET A 1 4.83 -10.45 -21.42
CA MET A 1 4.43 -11.29 -20.27
C MET A 1 4.70 -10.49 -19.00
N LYS A 2 3.71 -10.23 -18.15
CA LYS A 2 3.95 -9.55 -16.85
C LYS A 2 4.68 -10.55 -15.94
N LYS A 3 5.96 -10.30 -15.65
CA LYS A 3 6.72 -11.03 -14.63
C LYS A 3 6.01 -10.85 -13.29
N ALA A 4 5.88 -11.93 -12.51
CA ALA A 4 5.34 -11.81 -11.16
C ALA A 4 6.17 -10.79 -10.36
N PRO A 5 5.55 -9.95 -9.51
CA PRO A 5 6.29 -9.00 -8.70
C PRO A 5 7.31 -9.77 -7.85
N ARG A 6 8.56 -9.33 -7.91
CA ARG A 6 9.63 -9.89 -7.08
C ARG A 6 9.33 -9.62 -5.61
N SER A 7 9.89 -10.43 -4.73
CA SER A 7 9.78 -10.16 -3.30
C SER A 7 10.55 -8.89 -2.92
N GLU A 8 10.07 -8.20 -1.89
CA GLU A 8 10.76 -7.04 -1.30
C GLU A 8 12.22 -7.36 -0.99
N ALA A 9 12.48 -8.52 -0.39
CA ALA A 9 13.82 -8.96 0.00
C ALA A 9 14.77 -9.10 -1.20
N GLU A 10 14.30 -9.66 -2.31
CA GLU A 10 15.11 -9.83 -3.53
C GLU A 10 15.47 -8.49 -4.17
N VAL A 11 14.52 -7.56 -4.23
CA VAL A 11 14.76 -6.23 -4.81
C VAL A 11 15.69 -5.43 -3.90
N PHE A 12 15.48 -5.50 -2.59
CA PHE A 12 16.32 -4.80 -1.62
C PHE A 12 17.75 -5.34 -1.59
N ALA A 13 17.95 -6.65 -1.75
CA ALA A 13 19.29 -7.24 -1.86
C ALA A 13 20.04 -6.72 -3.09
N GLU A 14 19.39 -6.69 -4.25
CA GLU A 14 19.99 -6.16 -5.48
C GLU A 14 20.29 -4.66 -5.38
N LEU A 15 19.44 -3.89 -4.72
CA LEU A 15 19.71 -2.48 -4.43
C LEU A 15 20.92 -2.30 -3.50
N ALA A 16 21.09 -3.18 -2.51
CA ALA A 16 22.24 -3.17 -1.61
C ALA A 16 23.55 -3.53 -2.35
N ASP A 17 23.48 -4.46 -3.30
CA ASP A 17 24.62 -4.82 -4.15
C ASP A 17 25.00 -3.65 -5.08
N LEU A 18 24.01 -3.02 -5.72
CA LEU A 18 24.23 -1.82 -6.54
C LEU A 18 24.86 -0.69 -5.70
N ALA A 19 24.34 -0.45 -4.50
CA ALA A 19 24.86 0.57 -3.60
C ALA A 19 26.28 0.29 -3.08
N SER A 20 26.77 -0.94 -3.24
CA SER A 20 28.14 -1.34 -2.91
C SER A 20 29.11 -1.19 -4.08
N SER A 21 28.64 -0.75 -5.25
CA SER A 21 29.49 -0.58 -6.44
C SER A 21 30.42 0.62 -6.32
N GLU A 22 31.60 0.53 -6.93
CA GLU A 22 32.59 1.61 -6.96
C GLU A 22 32.02 2.89 -7.57
N GLY A 23 32.32 4.03 -6.94
CA GLY A 23 31.83 5.33 -7.36
C GLY A 23 30.31 5.56 -7.25
N TYR A 24 29.52 4.65 -6.67
CA TYR A 24 28.06 4.79 -6.56
C TYR A 24 27.63 6.03 -5.76
N VAL A 25 28.48 6.54 -4.86
CA VAL A 25 28.23 7.79 -4.12
C VAL A 25 27.94 8.98 -5.06
N HIS A 26 28.57 9.00 -6.24
CA HIS A 26 28.35 10.05 -7.23
C HIS A 26 26.98 9.95 -7.89
N ALA A 27 26.47 8.73 -8.09
CA ALA A 27 25.10 8.54 -8.58
C ALA A 27 24.06 9.02 -7.55
N VAL A 28 24.28 8.74 -6.26
CA VAL A 28 23.40 9.26 -5.20
C VAL A 28 23.47 10.79 -5.11
N ALA A 29 24.64 11.38 -5.27
CA ALA A 29 24.79 12.84 -5.33
C ALA A 29 24.04 13.44 -6.52
N LEU A 30 24.12 12.80 -7.71
CA LEU A 30 23.39 13.22 -8.90
C LEU A 30 21.87 13.13 -8.70
N ILE A 31 21.38 12.04 -8.11
CA ILE A 31 19.96 11.89 -7.77
C ILE A 31 19.51 12.99 -6.80
N CYS A 32 20.30 13.28 -5.76
CA CYS A 32 20.00 14.36 -4.83
C CYS A 32 19.92 15.72 -5.55
N CYS A 33 20.82 15.99 -6.49
CA CYS A 33 20.79 17.22 -7.27
C CYS A 33 19.58 17.28 -8.21
N ARG A 34 19.26 16.18 -8.89
CA ARG A 34 18.11 16.06 -9.80
C ARG A 34 16.80 16.31 -9.08
N ASP A 35 16.63 15.67 -7.92
CA ASP A 35 15.34 15.53 -7.25
C ASP A 35 15.09 16.58 -6.17
N ASN A 36 16.13 17.16 -5.55
CA ASN A 36 15.95 18.07 -4.42
C ASN A 36 16.37 19.52 -4.67
N LEU A 37 17.21 19.80 -5.67
CA LEU A 37 17.57 21.18 -6.00
C LEU A 37 16.55 21.78 -6.93
N ILE A 38 16.20 23.05 -6.77
CA ILE A 38 15.31 23.78 -7.68
C ILE A 38 16.12 24.89 -8.34
N PRO A 39 16.57 24.73 -9.60
CA PRO A 39 17.20 25.81 -10.32
C PRO A 39 16.13 26.82 -10.72
N TYR A 40 16.42 28.10 -10.48
CA TYR A 40 15.62 29.23 -10.93
C TYR A 40 16.56 30.37 -11.32
N VAL A 41 16.07 31.30 -12.14
CA VAL A 41 16.81 32.49 -12.56
C VAL A 41 16.01 33.71 -12.12
N ASP A 42 16.67 34.61 -11.40
CA ASP A 42 16.12 35.83 -10.78
C ASP A 42 15.03 35.54 -9.74
N ASP A 43 13.82 35.21 -10.20
CA ASP A 43 12.63 34.98 -9.38
C ASP A 43 12.16 33.54 -9.46
N LEU A 44 11.79 32.96 -8.31
CA LEU A 44 11.23 31.62 -8.21
C LEU A 44 9.80 31.59 -8.76
N LYS A 45 9.56 30.83 -9.83
CA LYS A 45 8.25 30.69 -10.47
C LYS A 45 7.58 29.38 -10.10
N ALA A 46 6.25 29.36 -10.19
CA ALA A 46 5.47 28.13 -9.99
C ALA A 46 5.87 27.01 -10.99
N SER A 47 6.31 27.37 -12.20
CA SER A 47 6.85 26.44 -13.20
C SER A 47 8.07 25.68 -12.70
N ASP A 48 8.94 26.33 -11.92
CA ASP A 48 10.19 25.75 -11.42
C ASP A 48 9.89 24.69 -10.33
N LEU A 49 8.78 24.87 -9.60
CA LEU A 49 8.31 23.94 -8.58
C LEU A 49 7.60 22.70 -9.16
N GLN A 50 7.13 22.74 -10.42
CA GLN A 50 6.37 21.63 -11.01
C GLN A 50 7.16 20.32 -10.98
N LYS A 51 8.48 20.39 -11.09
CA LYS A 51 9.36 19.22 -11.07
C LYS A 51 9.34 18.44 -9.74
N LEU A 52 8.92 19.06 -8.64
CA LEU A 52 8.78 18.41 -7.34
C LEU A 52 7.65 17.37 -7.31
N TYR A 53 6.69 17.49 -8.25
CA TYR A 53 5.51 16.64 -8.34
C TYR A 53 5.65 15.51 -9.36
N ARG A 54 6.84 15.33 -9.96
CA ARG A 54 7.05 14.20 -10.87
C ARG A 54 7.06 12.90 -10.06
N ARG A 55 6.45 11.84 -10.62
CA ARG A 55 6.36 10.53 -9.95
C ARG A 55 7.67 9.75 -9.96
N ASP A 56 8.54 10.03 -10.91
CA ASP A 56 9.87 9.42 -11.04
C ASP A 56 10.90 10.02 -10.06
N ARG A 57 10.51 11.03 -9.28
CA ARG A 57 11.37 11.67 -8.28
C ARG A 57 11.45 10.79 -7.03
N LEU A 58 12.67 10.53 -6.56
CA LEU A 58 12.84 9.84 -5.29
C LEU A 58 12.48 10.75 -4.10
N ILE A 59 11.66 10.23 -3.18
CA ILE A 59 11.26 10.94 -1.96
C ILE A 59 12.33 10.81 -0.86
N ARG A 60 12.20 11.61 0.20
CA ARG A 60 13.18 11.66 1.30
C ARG A 60 13.46 10.29 1.92
N THR A 61 12.43 9.44 2.09
CA THR A 61 12.60 8.10 2.66
C THR A 61 13.42 7.20 1.75
N GLU A 62 13.18 7.26 0.45
CA GLU A 62 13.91 6.51 -0.58
C GLU A 62 15.38 6.91 -0.62
N ILE A 63 15.67 8.22 -0.64
CA ILE A 63 17.04 8.74 -0.60
C ILE A 63 17.73 8.35 0.70
N THR A 64 17.03 8.41 1.84
CA THR A 64 17.60 8.00 3.14
C THR A 64 17.92 6.51 3.17
N THR A 65 17.12 5.66 2.52
CA THR A 65 17.44 4.24 2.34
C THR A 65 18.74 4.04 1.56
N LEU A 66 18.92 4.75 0.45
CA LEU A 66 20.17 4.68 -0.34
C LEU A 66 21.39 5.11 0.48
N LEU A 67 21.26 6.21 1.24
CA LEU A 67 22.30 6.68 2.15
C LEU A 67 22.60 5.68 3.26
N GLY A 68 21.58 5.03 3.80
CA GLY A 68 21.72 3.96 4.78
C GLY A 68 22.46 2.74 4.22
N LEU A 69 22.20 2.37 2.96
CA LEU A 69 22.92 1.30 2.27
C LEU A 69 24.39 1.66 2.04
N LEU A 70 24.66 2.88 1.57
CA LEU A 70 26.02 3.41 1.41
C LEU A 70 26.81 3.40 2.73
N ALA A 71 26.18 3.81 3.83
CA ALA A 71 26.83 3.89 5.15
C ALA A 71 27.22 2.53 5.73
N ARG A 72 26.73 1.41 5.20
CA ARG A 72 27.09 0.06 5.64
C ARG A 72 28.49 -0.38 5.19
N ARG A 73 29.12 0.36 4.28
CA ARG A 73 30.43 0.05 3.70
C ARG A 73 31.33 1.28 3.73
N THR A 74 32.62 1.06 3.48
CA THR A 74 33.55 2.16 3.24
C THR A 74 33.18 2.85 1.94
N ILE A 75 32.96 4.16 1.98
CA ILE A 75 32.58 4.94 0.80
C ILE A 75 33.80 5.02 -0.12
N ASP A 76 33.67 4.40 -1.29
CA ASP A 76 34.58 4.64 -2.41
C ASP A 76 34.13 5.89 -3.17
N ALA A 77 35.05 6.83 -3.36
CA ALA A 77 34.83 8.10 -4.03
C ALA A 77 35.49 8.15 -5.42
N ALA A 78 35.95 7.01 -5.96
CA ALA A 78 36.40 6.92 -7.33
C ALA A 78 35.34 7.50 -8.29
N LEU A 79 35.77 8.37 -9.20
CA LEU A 79 34.85 9.03 -10.13
C LEU A 79 34.55 8.08 -11.29
N PRO A 80 33.30 7.59 -11.45
CA PRO A 80 32.94 6.72 -12.57
C PRO A 80 32.83 7.53 -13.87
N THR A 81 32.80 6.85 -15.01
CA THR A 81 32.48 7.51 -16.29
C THR A 81 31.03 8.00 -16.28
N SER A 82 30.71 8.93 -17.18
CA SER A 82 29.35 9.42 -17.31
C SER A 82 28.36 8.31 -17.69
N GLU A 83 28.75 7.31 -18.49
CA GLU A 83 27.83 6.21 -18.84
C GLU A 83 27.50 5.35 -17.61
N VAL A 84 28.52 4.97 -16.83
CA VAL A 84 28.35 4.15 -15.62
C VAL A 84 27.49 4.87 -14.59
N MET A 85 27.71 6.17 -14.41
CA MET A 85 26.90 6.97 -13.48
C MET A 85 25.43 7.02 -13.90
N GLN A 86 25.14 7.18 -15.19
CA GLN A 86 23.77 7.16 -15.71
C GLN A 86 23.13 5.79 -15.59
N GLU A 87 23.90 4.71 -15.79
CA GLU A 87 23.43 3.34 -15.56
C GLU A 87 23.04 3.13 -14.10
N TYR A 88 23.88 3.56 -13.15
CA TYR A 88 23.54 3.50 -11.73
C TYR A 88 22.25 4.24 -11.41
N VAL A 89 22.08 5.47 -11.90
CA VAL A 89 20.84 6.23 -11.69
C VAL A 89 19.62 5.50 -12.25
N ALA A 90 19.68 5.05 -13.50
CA ALA A 90 18.58 4.35 -14.14
C ALA A 90 18.22 3.03 -13.44
N ARG A 91 19.22 2.29 -12.98
CA ARG A 91 19.04 1.04 -12.23
C ARG A 91 18.45 1.30 -10.85
N THR A 92 18.91 2.35 -10.17
CA THR A 92 18.34 2.77 -8.89
C THR A 92 16.88 3.17 -9.04
N ASP A 93 16.52 4.00 -10.01
CA ASP A 93 15.13 4.40 -10.24
C ASP A 93 14.23 3.17 -10.50
N ALA A 94 14.69 2.22 -11.32
CA ALA A 94 13.95 0.98 -11.59
C ALA A 94 13.77 0.10 -10.34
N LEU A 95 14.84 -0.09 -9.56
CA LEU A 95 14.79 -0.90 -8.34
C LEU A 95 13.93 -0.25 -7.25
N MET A 96 13.95 1.07 -7.14
CA MET A 96 13.12 1.81 -6.18
C MET A 96 11.63 1.72 -6.54
N GLU A 97 11.28 1.81 -7.83
CA GLU A 97 9.91 1.58 -8.30
C GLU A 97 9.46 0.13 -8.03
N GLU A 98 10.32 -0.86 -8.33
CA GLU A 98 10.04 -2.27 -8.01
C GLU A 98 9.83 -2.49 -6.51
N LEU A 99 10.66 -1.85 -5.67
CA LEU A 99 10.58 -1.94 -4.21
C LEU A 99 9.29 -1.29 -3.69
N HIS A 100 8.90 -0.13 -4.23
CA HIS A 100 7.65 0.55 -3.90
C HIS A 100 6.45 -0.34 -4.18
N VAL A 101 6.43 -1.01 -5.34
CA VAL A 101 5.37 -1.96 -5.71
C VAL A 101 5.37 -3.18 -4.78
N ALA A 102 6.53 -3.74 -4.47
CA ALA A 102 6.66 -4.91 -3.60
C ALA A 102 6.13 -4.64 -2.19
N ILE A 103 6.46 -3.48 -1.61
CA ILE A 103 5.99 -3.04 -0.28
C ILE A 103 4.48 -2.74 -0.30
N GLY A 104 3.97 -2.15 -1.38
CA GLY A 104 2.56 -1.78 -1.52
C GLY A 104 1.61 -2.96 -1.80
N SER A 105 2.10 -4.04 -2.43
CA SER A 105 1.27 -5.15 -2.90
C SER A 105 0.35 -5.75 -1.83
N PRO A 106 0.82 -6.07 -0.61
CA PRO A 106 -0.05 -6.64 0.43
C PRO A 106 -1.19 -5.70 0.85
N MET A 107 -0.91 -4.39 0.92
CA MET A 107 -1.92 -3.38 1.25
C MET A 107 -2.98 -3.26 0.15
N PHE A 108 -2.57 -3.29 -1.12
CA PHE A 108 -3.49 -3.28 -2.25
C PHE A 108 -4.37 -4.53 -2.29
N ASP A 109 -3.80 -5.71 -1.99
CA ASP A 109 -4.55 -6.96 -1.94
C ASP A 109 -5.59 -6.95 -0.82
N LEU A 110 -5.24 -6.44 0.37
CA LEU A 110 -6.16 -6.25 1.48
C LEU A 110 -7.29 -5.27 1.13
N MET A 111 -6.97 -4.12 0.55
CA MET A 111 -7.96 -3.12 0.13
C MET A 111 -8.91 -3.68 -0.93
N LYS A 112 -8.38 -4.44 -1.90
CA LYS A 112 -9.19 -5.11 -2.92
C LYS A 112 -10.10 -6.19 -2.33
N ALA A 113 -9.60 -6.95 -1.35
CA ALA A 113 -10.40 -7.95 -0.63
C ALA A 113 -11.52 -7.30 0.18
N ALA A 114 -11.24 -6.21 0.90
CA ALA A 114 -12.23 -5.44 1.66
C ALA A 114 -13.34 -4.90 0.74
N MET A 115 -12.97 -4.26 -0.36
CA MET A 115 -13.94 -3.72 -1.33
C MET A 115 -14.83 -4.81 -1.96
N LYS A 116 -14.26 -6.00 -2.23
CA LYS A 116 -15.03 -7.16 -2.72
C LYS A 116 -16.03 -7.66 -1.69
N SER A 117 -15.66 -7.66 -0.40
CA SER A 117 -16.55 -8.09 0.69
C SER A 117 -17.71 -7.12 0.92
N GLU A 118 -17.48 -5.81 0.81
CA GLU A 118 -18.54 -4.79 0.91
C GLU A 118 -19.52 -4.87 -0.27
N ILE A 119 -19.01 -5.04 -1.50
CA ILE A 119 -19.86 -5.27 -2.68
C ILE A 119 -20.68 -6.56 -2.50
N GLY A 120 -20.08 -7.64 -2.00
CA GLY A 120 -20.78 -8.90 -1.72
C GLY A 120 -21.82 -8.80 -0.60
N MET A 121 -21.61 -7.92 0.39
CA MET A 121 -22.57 -7.66 1.47
C MET A 121 -23.76 -6.82 0.98
N LEU A 122 -23.53 -5.89 0.06
CA LEU A 122 -24.59 -5.11 -0.59
C LEU A 122 -25.47 -5.98 -1.50
N THR A 123 -24.89 -6.93 -2.25
CA THR A 123 -25.66 -7.83 -3.12
C THR A 123 -26.40 -8.92 -2.34
N SER A 124 -25.79 -9.49 -1.29
CA SER A 124 -26.45 -10.50 -0.44
C SER A 124 -27.51 -9.93 0.53
N GLY A 125 -27.43 -8.63 0.84
CA GLY A 125 -28.46 -7.92 1.61
C GLY A 125 -29.78 -7.68 0.86
N ALA A 126 -29.76 -7.68 -0.47
CA ALA A 126 -30.95 -7.57 -1.31
C ALA A 126 -31.73 -8.90 -1.38
N GLU A 127 -31.04 -10.04 -1.44
CA GLU A 127 -31.65 -11.38 -1.50
C GLU A 127 -32.38 -11.77 -0.20
N ARG A 128 -31.86 -11.38 0.97
CA ARG A 128 -32.55 -11.65 2.25
C ARG A 128 -33.87 -10.87 2.42
N ARG A 129 -33.99 -9.67 1.83
CA ARG A 129 -35.25 -8.89 1.85
C ARG A 129 -36.29 -9.42 0.87
N CYS A 130 -35.87 -10.05 -0.23
CA CYS A 130 -36.80 -10.70 -1.17
C CYS A 130 -37.31 -12.03 -0.61
N ALA A 131 -36.46 -12.81 0.08
CA ALA A 131 -36.85 -14.08 0.69
C ALA A 131 -37.81 -13.93 1.89
N SER A 132 -37.70 -12.86 2.70
CA SER A 132 -38.58 -12.64 3.85
C SER A 132 -39.97 -12.10 3.49
N ARG A 133 -40.19 -11.60 2.26
CA ARG A 133 -41.49 -11.10 1.79
C ARG A 133 -42.34 -12.18 1.11
N SER A 134 -41.74 -13.32 0.74
CA SER A 134 -42.44 -14.42 0.07
C SER A 134 -42.97 -15.49 1.03
N SER A 135 -42.60 -15.48 2.32
CA SER A 135 -43.09 -16.43 3.33
C SER A 135 -44.20 -15.88 4.24
N MET A 136 -44.60 -14.62 4.06
CA MET A 136 -45.55 -13.91 4.94
C MET A 136 -46.93 -13.68 4.29
N GLY A 137 -47.30 -14.52 3.31
CA GLY A 137 -48.55 -14.42 2.56
C GLY A 137 -49.46 -15.66 2.59
N ALA A 138 -49.14 -16.72 3.35
CA ALA A 138 -49.87 -17.99 3.26
C ALA A 138 -50.38 -18.59 4.58
N ASN A 139 -50.31 -17.88 5.71
CA ASN A 139 -50.89 -18.38 6.96
C ASN A 139 -51.36 -17.23 7.84
N ARG A 140 -52.54 -16.69 7.54
CA ARG A 140 -53.32 -15.96 8.53
C ARG A 140 -54.76 -16.38 8.38
N LEU A 141 -55.32 -16.80 9.53
CA LEU A 141 -56.73 -17.06 9.80
C LEU A 141 -57.22 -18.48 9.56
N SER A 142 -56.68 -19.43 10.35
CA SER A 142 -57.50 -20.53 10.85
C SER A 142 -57.12 -20.80 12.31
N SER A 143 -58.14 -20.74 13.16
CA SER A 143 -58.23 -21.39 14.47
C SER A 143 -57.59 -20.66 15.66
N SER A 144 -58.43 -19.81 16.23
CA SER A 144 -58.53 -19.45 17.65
C SER A 144 -58.38 -20.66 18.59
N SER A 145 -58.00 -20.35 19.83
CA SER A 145 -58.00 -21.20 21.03
C SER A 145 -56.79 -22.11 21.19
N ILE A 146 -55.88 -21.75 22.11
CA ILE A 146 -55.40 -22.62 23.20
C ILE A 146 -54.52 -21.82 24.18
N ALA A 147 -55.02 -21.77 25.41
CA ALA A 147 -54.30 -21.75 26.69
C ALA A 147 -53.32 -20.60 27.01
N ILE A 148 -53.90 -19.47 27.40
CA ILE A 148 -53.43 -18.69 28.55
C ILE A 148 -53.71 -19.51 29.82
N SER A 149 -52.72 -20.21 30.37
CA SER A 149 -52.73 -20.71 31.77
C SER A 149 -51.51 -21.56 32.13
N ARG A 150 -50.27 -21.04 32.05
CA ARG A 150 -49.13 -21.77 32.65
C ARG A 150 -47.88 -20.96 33.02
N TRP A 151 -48.04 -19.68 33.38
CA TRP A 151 -46.96 -18.90 33.98
C TRP A 151 -47.49 -18.15 35.20
N ARG A 152 -47.99 -18.92 36.17
CA ARG A 152 -48.16 -18.51 37.56
C ARG A 152 -47.59 -19.65 38.39
N SER A 153 -46.73 -19.32 39.35
CA SER A 153 -46.02 -20.23 40.26
C SER A 153 -44.60 -20.60 39.82
N THR A 154 -43.65 -19.73 40.14
CA THR A 154 -42.39 -20.07 40.88
C THR A 154 -41.60 -18.77 41.08
N GLU A 155 -42.18 -17.82 41.83
CA GLU A 155 -41.39 -16.89 42.64
C GLU A 155 -41.19 -17.59 43.99
N GLU A 156 -40.11 -18.37 44.07
CA GLU A 156 -39.61 -18.92 45.33
C GLU A 156 -38.91 -17.80 46.11
N THR A 157 -39.42 -17.59 47.32
CA THR A 157 -38.65 -17.75 48.55
C THR A 157 -37.35 -16.93 48.65
N ILE A 158 -37.45 -15.71 49.19
CA ILE A 158 -36.42 -15.16 50.08
C ILE A 158 -37.12 -14.42 51.23
N LEU A 159 -36.76 -14.80 52.47
CA LEU A 159 -36.85 -14.11 53.78
C LEU A 159 -37.70 -14.84 54.83
N GLY A 160 -37.02 -15.48 55.79
CA GLY A 160 -37.55 -15.82 57.12
C GLY A 160 -37.55 -17.30 57.44
#